data_AF-A0A3T0N5B2-F1
#
_entry.id   AF-A0A3T0N5B2-F1
#
_cell.length_a   1.000
_cell.length_b   1.000
_cell.length_c   1.000
_cell.angle_alpha   90.00
_cell.angle_beta   90.00
_cell.angle_gamma   90.00
#
_symmetry.space_group_name_H-M   'P 1'
#
loop_
_entity.id
_entity.type
_entity.pdbx_description
1 polymer ?
#
loop_
_entity_poly.entity_id
_entity_poly.type
_entity_poly.pdbx_seq_one_letter_code
_entity_poly.pdbx_strand_id
1 'polypeptide(L)' 'MNAMQTAEYARALYSAHGDKAEAEAARKMHECELAKSPEKARDWQAIRRAIRSMRGPNQS' A
#
# COMPACT_ATOMS: atom_id res chain seq x y z
N MET A 1 -1.42 -4.83 -10.88
CA MET A 1 -2.72 -5.00 -10.18
C MET A 1 -3.78 -4.05 -10.73
N ASN A 2 -5.08 -4.40 -10.67
CA ASN A 2 -6.18 -3.48 -11.05
C ASN A 2 -6.69 -2.65 -9.85
N ALA A 3 -7.42 -1.56 -10.12
CA ALA A 3 -7.88 -0.62 -9.09
C ALA A 3 -8.77 -1.27 -7.99
N MET A 4 -9.69 -2.16 -8.36
CA MET A 4 -10.54 -2.87 -7.40
C MET A 4 -9.73 -3.77 -6.47
N GLN A 5 -8.84 -4.58 -7.03
CA GLN A 5 -7.94 -5.46 -6.26
C GLN A 5 -7.07 -4.64 -5.30
N THR A 6 -6.57 -3.49 -5.76
CA THR A 6 -5.77 -2.57 -4.95
C THR A 6 -6.55 -2.07 -3.74
N ALA A 7 -7.80 -1.65 -3.93
CA ALA A 7 -8.66 -1.16 -2.87
C ALA A 7 -9.02 -2.25 -1.85
N GLU A 8 -9.35 -3.46 -2.32
CA GLU A 8 -9.62 -4.62 -1.46
C GLU A 8 -8.40 -5.00 -0.62
N TYR A 9 -7.23 -5.10 -1.25
CA TYR A 9 -6.01 -5.44 -0.56
C TYR A 9 -5.59 -4.36 0.44
N ALA A 10 -5.69 -3.08 0.06
CA ALA A 10 -5.46 -1.96 0.95
C ALA A 10 -6.38 -2.02 2.17
N ARG A 11 -7.67 -2.31 1.97
CA ARG A 11 -8.66 -2.41 3.05
C ARG A 11 -8.38 -3.58 3.97
N ALA A 12 -7.99 -4.73 3.42
CA ALA A 12 -7.58 -5.89 4.19
C ALA A 12 -6.32 -5.60 5.03
N LEU A 13 -5.30 -4.98 4.42
CA LEU A 13 -4.07 -4.61 5.11
C LEU A 13 -4.31 -3.58 6.21
N TYR A 14 -5.15 -2.57 5.93
CA TYR A 14 -5.53 -1.55 6.92
C TYR A 14 -6.37 -2.15 8.06
N SER A 15 -7.28 -3.08 7.77
CA SER A 15 -8.08 -3.75 8.81
C SER A 15 -7.21 -4.64 9.70
N ALA A 16 -6.15 -5.25 9.16
CA ALA A 16 -5.24 -6.13 9.91
C ALA A 16 -4.18 -5.35 10.72
N HIS A 17 -3.62 -4.28 10.16
CA HIS A 17 -2.47 -3.56 10.74
C HIS A 17 -2.78 -2.15 11.25
N GLY A 18 -3.98 -1.62 10.97
CA GLY A 18 -4.38 -0.25 11.30
C GLY A 18 -3.43 0.78 10.70
N ASP A 19 -2.99 1.74 11.52
CA ASP A 19 -2.05 2.80 11.13
C ASP A 19 -0.70 2.27 10.63
N LYS A 20 -0.31 1.06 11.02
CA LYS A 20 0.95 0.44 10.56
C LYS A 20 0.87 -0.07 9.11
N ALA A 21 -0.33 -0.20 8.54
CA ALA A 21 -0.51 -0.72 7.18
C ALA A 21 0.22 0.12 6.11
N GLU A 22 0.29 1.44 6.29
CA GLU A 22 1.01 2.31 5.37
C GLU A 22 2.52 2.07 5.42
N ALA A 23 3.08 1.91 6.63
CA ALA A 23 4.50 1.63 6.83
C ALA A 23 4.87 0.25 6.27
N GLU A 24 4.01 -0.75 6.45
CA GLU A 24 4.16 -2.08 5.86
C GLU A 24 4.17 -2.04 4.33
N ALA A 25 3.21 -1.31 3.71
CA ALA A 25 3.18 -1.14 2.27
C ALA A 25 4.42 -0.38 1.74
N ALA A 26 4.90 0.62 2.48
CA ALA A 26 6.13 1.34 2.14
C ALA A 26 7.37 0.45 2.22
N ARG A 27 7.49 -0.39 3.27
CA ARG A 27 8.59 -1.35 3.41
C ARG A 27 8.61 -2.34 2.24
N LYS A 28 7.44 -2.90 1.91
CA LYS A 28 7.30 -3.86 0.80
C LYS A 28 7.62 -3.25 -0.57
N MET A 29 7.25 -1.98 -0.77
CA MET A 29 7.64 -1.22 -1.96
C MET A 29 9.16 -1.17 -2.09
N HIS A 30 9.86 -0.80 -1.01
CA HIS A 30 11.32 -0.72 -0.99
C HIS A 30 12.00 -2.09 -1.20
N GLU A 31 11.49 -3.15 -0.55
CA GLU A 31 11.94 -4.52 -0.80
C GLU A 31 11.81 -4.91 -2.28
N CYS A 32 10.73 -4.49 -2.96
CA CYS A 32 10.54 -4.75 -4.38
C CYS A 32 11.49 -3.96 -5.28
N GLU A 33 11.83 -2.72 -4.91
CA GLU A 33 12.84 -1.92 -5.60
C GLU A 33 14.22 -2.58 -5.51
N LEU A 34 14.61 -3.03 -4.31
CA LEU A 34 15.86 -3.77 -4.09
C LEU A 34 15.89 -5.09 -4.87
N ALA A 35 14.75 -5.78 -4.94
CA ALA A 35 14.57 -7.01 -5.72
C ALA A 35 14.45 -6.77 -7.24
N LYS A 36 14.72 -5.54 -7.74
CA LYS A 36 14.60 -5.16 -9.16
C LYS A 36 13.26 -5.55 -9.79
N SER A 37 12.18 -5.48 -9.01
CA SER A 37 10.81 -5.84 -9.40
C SER A 37 9.92 -4.59 -9.48
N PRO A 38 10.06 -3.76 -10.53
CA PRO A 38 9.39 -2.46 -10.61
C PRO A 38 7.86 -2.58 -10.72
N GLU A 39 7.35 -3.68 -11.26
CA GLU A 39 5.91 -3.96 -11.32
C GLU A 39 5.30 -4.12 -9.92
N LYS A 40 5.97 -4.87 -9.04
CA LYS A 40 5.52 -5.09 -7.67
C LYS A 40 5.65 -3.82 -6.85
N ALA A 41 6.72 -3.05 -7.06
CA ALA A 41 6.88 -1.75 -6.41
C ALA A 41 5.72 -0.79 -6.78
N ARG A 42 5.27 -0.78 -8.05
CA ARG A 42 4.11 0.00 -8.49
C ARG A 42 2.80 -0.46 -7.83
N ASP A 43 2.61 -1.78 -7.69
CA ASP A 43 1.44 -2.33 -7.00
C ASP A 43 1.42 -1.90 -5.51
N TRP A 44 2.56 -2.01 -4.81
CA TRP A 44 2.68 -1.52 -3.43
C TRP A 44 2.47 -0.02 -3.29
N GLN A 45 2.94 0.77 -4.27
CA GLN A 45 2.69 2.21 -4.31
C GLN A 45 1.19 2.52 -4.47
N ALA A 46 0.47 1.76 -5.30
CA ALA A 46 -0.97 1.89 -5.48
C ALA A 46 -1.73 1.52 -4.19
N ILE A 47 -1.36 0.42 -3.53
CA ILE A 47 -1.91 -0.01 -2.24
C ILE A 47 -1.69 1.08 -1.18
N ARG A 48 -0.47 1.60 -1.07
CA ARG A 48 -0.15 2.67 -0.10
C ARG A 48 -1.00 3.91 -0.30
N ARG A 49 -1.21 4.34 -1.56
CA ARG A 49 -2.10 5.46 -1.88
C ARG A 49 -3.54 5.19 -1.45
N ALA A 50 -4.06 4.00 -1.71
CA ALA A 50 -5.40 3.61 -1.27
C ALA A 50 -5.54 3.62 0.27
N ILE A 51 -4.52 3.13 1.00
CA ILE A 51 -4.48 3.19 2.47
C ILE A 51 -4.51 4.63 2.97
N ARG A 52 -3.72 5.52 2.35
CA ARG A 52 -3.70 6.93 2.70
C ARG A 52 -5.05 7.61 2.46
N SER A 53 -5.73 7.27 1.35
CA SER A 53 -7.07 7.77 1.08
C SER A 53 -8.11 7.30 2.11
N MET A 54 -7.96 6.09 2.67
CA MET A 54 -8.86 5.57 3.71
C MET A 54 -8.64 6.20 5.08
N ARG A 55 -7.40 6.59 5.43
CA ARG A 55 -7.12 7.37 6.67
C ARG A 55 -7.74 8.77 6.64
N GLY A 56 -8.16 9.26 5.47
CA GLY A 56 -8.68 10.60 5.26
C GLY A 56 -7.58 11.68 5.21
N PRO A 57 -7.92 12.91 4.81
CA PRO A 57 -6.95 13.98 4.52
C PRO A 57 -6.17 14.56 5.73
N ASN A 58 -6.24 13.96 6.93
CA ASN A 58 -5.75 14.57 8.17
C ASN A 58 -4.49 13.96 8.77
N GLN A 59 -3.60 13.38 7.97
CA GLN A 59 -2.27 12.98 8.43
C GLN A 59 -1.24 13.35 7.34
N SER A 60 -1.01 14.67 7.22
CA SER A 60 0.20 15.22 6.58
C SER A 60 1.29 15.40 7.63
#